data_AF-S7P644-F1
#
_entry.id   AF-S7P644-F1
#
_cell.length_a   1.000
_cell.length_b   1.000
_cell.length_c   1.000
_cell.angle_alpha   90.00
_cell.angle_beta   90.00
_cell.angle_gamma   90.00
#
_symmetry.space_group_name_H-M   'P 1'
#
loop_
_entity.id
_entity.type
_entity.pdbx_description
1 polymer ?
#
loop_
_entity_poly.entity_id
_entity_poly.type
_entity_poly.pdbx_seq_one_letter_code
_entity_poly.pdbx_strand_id
1 'polypeptide(L)'
;MYRMAVMALVTKDDHLNKDRCVRLALVHDMAECIVGDIAPADNIPKEEKHRREEEAMKRLTQLLSKDLGKELYELWEEYETQSSSEAKFVKQLDQCEMILQASEYEDLENKPGRLQDFYDSTAGKFHHPEIVQLVSELEAERNANIAAAAAATAGEAHS
;
A
#
# COMPACT_ATOMS: atom_id res chain seq x y z
N MET A 1 -5.17 -2.46 3.86
CA MET A 1 -6.58 -2.56 3.39
C MET A 1 -7.58 -1.49 3.91
N TYR A 2 -7.95 -1.42 5.20
CA TYR A 2 -9.03 -0.49 5.66
C TYR A 2 -8.76 0.98 5.30
N ARG A 3 -7.58 1.51 5.66
CA ARG A 3 -7.22 2.90 5.36
C ARG A 3 -7.13 3.16 3.86
N MET A 4 -6.67 2.18 3.08
CA MET A 4 -6.68 2.28 1.61
C MET A 4 -8.08 2.41 1.04
N ALA A 5 -9.08 1.71 1.58
CA ALA A 5 -10.47 1.86 1.14
C ALA A 5 -11.01 3.27 1.44
N VAL A 6 -10.63 3.84 2.60
CA VAL A 6 -10.94 5.24 2.93
C VAL A 6 -10.21 6.21 2.00
N MET A 7 -8.92 5.98 1.72
CA MET A 7 -8.15 6.76 0.74
C MET A 7 -8.79 6.70 -0.64
N ALA A 8 -9.24 5.52 -1.07
CA ALA A 8 -9.99 5.35 -2.30
C ALA A 8 -11.27 6.21 -2.28
N LEU A 9 -11.99 6.35 -1.17
CA LEU A 9 -13.17 7.22 -1.10
C LEU A 9 -12.84 8.72 -1.19
N VAL A 10 -11.74 9.16 -0.56
CA VAL A 10 -11.44 10.60 -0.42
C VAL A 10 -10.54 11.18 -1.51
N THR A 11 -9.73 10.36 -2.19
CA THR A 11 -8.89 10.80 -3.31
C THR A 11 -9.75 11.01 -4.55
N LYS A 12 -9.75 12.22 -5.09
CA LYS A 12 -10.58 12.56 -6.25
C LYS A 12 -9.97 12.04 -7.55
N ASP A 13 -10.78 11.37 -8.36
CA ASP A 13 -10.53 11.12 -9.78
C ASP A 13 -11.87 10.85 -10.46
N ASP A 14 -12.32 11.77 -11.30
CA ASP A 14 -13.62 11.70 -11.97
C ASP A 14 -13.63 10.68 -13.13
N HIS A 15 -12.48 10.09 -13.47
CA HIS A 15 -12.33 9.06 -14.50
C HIS A 15 -12.36 7.63 -13.96
N LEU A 16 -12.34 7.45 -12.62
CA LEU A 16 -12.31 6.14 -11.98
C LEU A 16 -13.67 5.76 -11.40
N ASN A 17 -14.00 4.47 -11.47
CA ASN A 17 -15.08 3.92 -10.66
C ASN A 17 -14.63 3.76 -9.21
N LYS A 18 -15.00 4.72 -8.36
CA LYS A 18 -14.62 4.74 -6.94
C LYS A 18 -15.14 3.54 -6.14
N ASP A 19 -16.35 3.06 -6.42
CA ASP A 19 -16.88 1.86 -5.79
C ASP A 19 -16.05 0.62 -6.13
N ARG A 20 -15.57 0.52 -7.39
CA ARG A 20 -14.67 -0.54 -7.81
C ARG A 20 -13.31 -0.42 -7.11
N CYS A 21 -12.73 0.78 -7.01
CA CYS A 21 -11.49 1.02 -6.27
C CYS A 21 -11.60 0.58 -4.80
N VAL A 22 -12.70 0.89 -4.13
CA VAL A 22 -12.95 0.46 -2.75
C VAL A 22 -13.01 -1.06 -2.66
N ARG A 23 -13.72 -1.73 -3.57
CA ARG A 23 -13.77 -3.20 -3.61
C ARG A 23 -12.39 -3.82 -3.86
N LEU A 24 -11.61 -3.28 -4.78
CA LEU A 24 -10.23 -3.72 -5.03
C LEU A 24 -9.36 -3.56 -3.76
N ALA A 25 -9.41 -2.40 -3.10
CA ALA A 25 -8.65 -2.15 -1.87
C ALA A 25 -9.02 -3.11 -0.72
N LEU A 26 -10.26 -3.57 -0.66
CA LEU A 26 -10.74 -4.53 0.34
C LEU A 26 -10.43 -6.00 0.02
N VAL A 27 -10.04 -6.30 -1.23
CA VAL A 27 -9.95 -7.69 -1.72
C VAL A 27 -8.53 -8.07 -2.14
N HIS A 28 -7.70 -7.12 -2.55
CA HIS A 28 -6.40 -7.43 -3.14
C HIS A 28 -5.49 -8.31 -2.27
N ASP A 29 -5.41 -8.05 -0.96
CA ASP A 29 -4.61 -8.85 -0.01
C ASP A 29 -5.44 -9.94 0.71
N MET A 30 -6.64 -10.26 0.23
CA MET A 30 -7.51 -11.24 0.90
C MET A 30 -6.88 -12.65 0.95
N ALA A 31 -5.98 -12.97 0.02
CA ALA A 31 -5.24 -14.24 -0.01
C ALA A 31 -4.33 -14.44 1.23
N GLU A 32 -3.87 -13.35 1.85
CA GLU A 32 -2.93 -13.37 2.98
C GLU A 32 -3.53 -14.01 4.23
N CYS A 33 -4.86 -14.11 4.33
CA CYS A 33 -5.48 -14.84 5.43
C CYS A 33 -5.15 -16.35 5.42
N ILE A 34 -4.70 -16.90 4.30
CA ILE A 34 -4.20 -18.27 4.16
C ILE A 34 -2.69 -18.30 3.96
N VAL A 35 -2.16 -17.43 3.08
CA VAL A 35 -0.76 -17.46 2.65
C VAL A 35 0.18 -16.79 3.65
N GLY A 36 -0.35 -15.88 4.48
CA GLY A 36 0.44 -14.90 5.23
C GLY A 36 0.87 -13.73 4.34
N ASP A 37 1.27 -12.64 4.97
CA ASP A 37 1.92 -11.50 4.31
C ASP A 37 3.37 -11.89 3.95
N ILE A 38 3.61 -12.14 2.65
CA ILE A 38 4.93 -12.50 2.13
C ILE A 38 5.68 -11.22 1.79
N ALA A 39 6.67 -10.89 2.62
CA ALA A 39 7.51 -9.72 2.45
C ALA A 39 8.73 -10.01 1.55
N PRO A 40 9.40 -8.97 1.00
CA PRO A 40 10.64 -9.16 0.24
C PRO A 40 11.73 -9.95 0.99
N ALA A 41 11.76 -9.84 2.32
CA ALA A 41 12.72 -10.54 3.17
C ALA A 41 12.55 -12.08 3.20
N ASP A 42 11.36 -12.58 2.85
CA ASP A 42 11.07 -14.02 2.82
C ASP A 42 11.68 -14.75 1.61
N ASN A 43 12.23 -13.99 0.65
CA ASN A 43 12.91 -14.51 -0.55
C ASN A 43 12.07 -15.50 -1.37
N ILE A 44 10.75 -15.35 -1.36
CA ILE A 44 9.84 -16.15 -2.19
C ILE A 44 9.80 -15.58 -3.61
N PRO A 45 10.04 -16.39 -4.66
CA PRO A 45 9.92 -15.94 -6.05
C PRO A 45 8.53 -15.41 -6.36
N LYS A 46 8.43 -14.39 -7.22
CA LYS A 46 7.16 -13.76 -7.58
C LYS A 46 6.15 -14.76 -8.12
N GLU A 47 6.61 -15.72 -8.92
CA GLU A 47 5.79 -16.77 -9.52
C GLU A 47 5.22 -17.71 -8.45
N GLU A 48 6.00 -18.04 -7.42
CA GLU A 48 5.55 -18.90 -6.32
C GLU A 48 4.61 -18.15 -5.37
N LYS A 49 4.88 -16.86 -5.10
CA LYS A 49 3.94 -15.99 -4.36
C LYS A 49 2.59 -15.96 -5.07
N HIS A 50 2.60 -15.62 -6.36
CA HIS A 50 1.38 -15.56 -7.17
C HIS A 50 0.64 -16.91 -7.20
N ARG A 51 1.34 -18.03 -7.40
CA ARG A 51 0.73 -19.37 -7.39
C ARG A 51 0.03 -19.68 -6.06
N ARG A 52 0.65 -19.34 -4.93
CA ARG A 52 0.07 -19.55 -3.59
C ARG A 52 -1.16 -18.67 -3.37
N GLU A 53 -1.08 -17.40 -3.75
CA GLU A 53 -2.18 -16.45 -3.61
C GLU A 53 -3.36 -16.82 -4.50
N GLU A 54 -3.10 -17.26 -5.74
CA GLU A 54 -4.12 -17.75 -6.67
C GLU A 54 -4.84 -18.99 -6.10
N GLU A 55 -4.10 -19.95 -5.56
CA GLU A 55 -4.65 -21.15 -4.92
C GLU A 55 -5.52 -20.80 -3.70
N ALA A 56 -5.04 -19.86 -2.87
CA ALA A 56 -5.78 -19.36 -1.72
C ALA A 56 -7.08 -18.66 -2.14
N MET A 57 -7.03 -17.78 -3.15
CA MET A 57 -8.21 -17.06 -3.64
C MET A 57 -9.23 -17.99 -4.28
N LYS A 58 -8.80 -19.00 -5.07
CA LYS A 58 -9.70 -20.05 -5.56
C LYS A 58 -10.40 -20.77 -4.42
N ARG A 59 -9.67 -21.12 -3.36
CA ARG A 59 -10.25 -21.79 -2.18
C ARG A 59 -11.25 -20.90 -1.44
N LEU A 60 -10.92 -19.63 -1.21
CA LEU A 60 -11.78 -18.69 -0.50
C LEU A 60 -13.07 -18.40 -1.27
N THR A 61 -12.95 -18.13 -2.57
CA THR A 61 -14.10 -17.75 -3.42
C THR A 61 -15.06 -18.90 -3.69
N GLN A 62 -14.59 -20.15 -3.62
CA GLN A 62 -15.44 -21.36 -3.70
C GLN A 62 -16.37 -21.53 -2.50
N LEU A 63 -16.12 -20.86 -1.37
CA LEU A 63 -17.00 -20.90 -0.19
C LEU A 63 -18.24 -20.01 -0.33
N LEU A 64 -18.28 -19.17 -1.36
CA LEU A 64 -19.33 -18.17 -1.58
C LEU A 64 -20.32 -18.66 -2.65
N SER A 65 -21.44 -17.94 -2.78
CA SER A 65 -22.33 -18.14 -3.93
C SER A 65 -21.58 -17.93 -5.25
N LYS A 66 -21.98 -18.64 -6.31
CA LYS A 66 -21.27 -18.63 -7.59
C LYS A 66 -20.99 -17.22 -8.14
N ASP A 67 -21.97 -16.33 -8.04
CA ASP A 67 -21.85 -14.97 -8.57
C ASP A 67 -20.88 -14.12 -7.73
N LEU A 68 -20.99 -14.20 -6.40
CA LEU A 68 -20.10 -13.47 -5.49
C LEU A 68 -18.66 -13.99 -5.52
N GLY A 69 -18.49 -15.31 -5.56
CA GLY A 69 -17.18 -15.94 -5.67
C GLY A 69 -16.47 -15.53 -6.97
N LYS A 70 -17.21 -15.50 -8.08
CA LYS A 70 -16.70 -14.98 -9.35
C LYS A 70 -16.28 -13.51 -9.24
N GLU A 71 -17.12 -12.65 -8.69
CA GLU A 71 -16.83 -11.22 -8.55
C GLU A 71 -15.54 -10.96 -7.74
N LEU A 72 -15.39 -11.62 -6.60
CA LEU A 72 -14.22 -11.48 -5.72
C LEU A 72 -12.93 -12.01 -6.35
N TYR A 73 -13.02 -13.14 -7.07
CA TYR A 73 -11.88 -13.67 -7.80
C TYR A 73 -11.44 -12.71 -8.91
N GLU A 74 -12.39 -12.20 -9.70
CA GLU A 74 -12.10 -11.24 -10.77
C GLU A 74 -11.55 -9.91 -10.24
N LEU A 75 -12.00 -9.44 -9.07
CA LEU A 75 -11.41 -8.29 -8.38
C LEU A 75 -9.93 -8.51 -8.04
N TRP A 76 -9.63 -9.65 -7.42
CA TRP A 76 -8.25 -9.99 -7.06
C TRP A 76 -7.37 -10.15 -8.31
N GLU A 77 -7.86 -10.83 -9.34
CA GLU A 77 -7.14 -11.02 -10.61
C GLU A 77 -6.91 -9.69 -11.34
N GLU A 78 -7.88 -8.77 -11.32
CA GLU A 78 -7.76 -7.42 -11.86
C GLU A 78 -6.62 -6.66 -11.19
N TYR A 79 -6.51 -6.74 -9.86
CA TYR A 79 -5.42 -6.14 -9.10
C TYR A 79 -4.08 -6.81 -9.41
N GLU A 80 -4.00 -8.13 -9.34
CA GLU A 80 -2.74 -8.87 -9.59
C GLU A 80 -2.16 -8.60 -10.98
N THR A 81 -3.03 -8.54 -12.00
CA THR A 81 -2.64 -8.28 -13.39
C THR A 81 -2.47 -6.79 -13.69
N GLN A 82 -2.87 -5.90 -12.79
CA GLN A 82 -2.88 -4.44 -12.98
C GLN A 82 -3.57 -4.05 -14.30
N SER A 83 -4.68 -4.72 -14.62
CA SER A 83 -5.32 -4.67 -15.94
C SER A 83 -6.23 -3.46 -16.16
N SER A 84 -6.62 -2.75 -15.09
CA SER A 84 -7.47 -1.55 -15.14
C SER A 84 -6.77 -0.29 -14.62
N SER A 85 -7.37 0.87 -14.90
CA SER A 85 -6.99 2.15 -14.28
C SER A 85 -7.21 2.13 -12.76
N GLU A 86 -8.28 1.49 -12.31
CA GLU A 86 -8.65 1.32 -10.91
C GLU A 86 -7.61 0.48 -10.16
N ALA A 87 -7.16 -0.64 -10.73
CA ALA A 87 -6.11 -1.49 -10.14
C ALA A 87 -4.78 -0.74 -9.99
N LYS A 88 -4.38 0.02 -11.02
CA LYS A 88 -3.17 0.85 -10.99
C LYS A 88 -3.25 1.99 -9.99
N PHE A 89 -4.44 2.57 -9.84
CA PHE A 89 -4.71 3.58 -8.83
C PHE A 89 -4.62 2.99 -7.42
N VAL A 90 -5.30 1.86 -7.16
CA VAL A 90 -5.26 1.18 -5.85
C VAL A 90 -3.86 0.71 -5.50
N LYS A 91 -3.03 0.30 -6.48
CA LYS A 91 -1.63 -0.06 -6.22
C LYS A 91 -0.78 1.12 -5.75
N GLN A 92 -1.08 2.32 -6.23
CA GLN A 92 -0.42 3.53 -5.73
C GLN A 92 -0.95 3.92 -4.34
N LEU A 93 -2.24 3.69 -4.05
CA LEU A 93 -2.78 3.88 -2.70
C LEU A 93 -2.11 2.93 -1.70
N ASP A 94 -1.90 1.67 -2.06
CA ASP A 94 -1.18 0.67 -1.27
C ASP A 94 0.21 1.17 -0.85
N GLN A 95 0.99 1.63 -1.84
CA GLN A 95 2.34 2.16 -1.61
C GLN A 95 2.34 3.46 -0.79
N CYS A 96 1.38 4.36 -1.06
CA CYS A 96 1.23 5.61 -0.32
C CYS A 96 0.85 5.35 1.15
N GLU A 97 -0.04 4.39 1.39
CA GLU A 97 -0.49 4.01 2.73
C GLU A 97 0.66 3.38 3.53
N MET A 98 1.47 2.54 2.87
CA MET A 98 2.66 1.93 3.47
C MET A 98 3.68 2.97 3.96
N ILE A 99 4.02 3.98 3.15
CA ILE A 99 4.99 5.01 3.57
C ILE A 99 4.40 5.98 4.59
N LEU A 100 3.10 6.27 4.53
CA LEU A 100 2.41 7.01 5.59
C LEU A 100 2.53 6.26 6.92
N GLN A 101 2.23 4.96 6.92
CA GLN A 101 2.36 4.13 8.11
C GLN A 101 3.81 4.07 8.63
N ALA A 102 4.80 4.06 7.73
CA ALA A 102 6.20 4.11 8.09
C ALA A 102 6.54 5.42 8.84
N SER A 103 6.11 6.59 8.37
CA SER A 103 6.30 7.84 9.12
C SER A 103 5.63 7.83 10.49
N GLU A 104 4.40 7.33 10.58
CA GLU A 104 3.68 7.26 11.86
C GLU A 104 4.41 6.37 12.88
N TYR A 105 5.02 5.27 12.42
CA TYR A 105 5.85 4.43 13.30
C TYR A 105 7.17 5.09 13.70
N GLU A 106 7.81 5.84 12.81
CA GLU A 106 8.98 6.64 13.17
C GLU A 106 8.65 7.67 14.26
N ASP A 107 7.50 8.34 14.14
CA ASP A 107 7.00 9.32 15.11
C ASP A 107 6.68 8.65 16.46
N LEU A 108 5.92 7.56 16.45
CA LEU A 108 5.56 6.82 17.67
C LEU A 108 6.78 6.29 18.43
N GLU A 109 7.81 5.87 17.70
CA GLU A 109 9.05 5.37 18.30
C GLU A 109 10.04 6.47 18.66
N ASN A 110 9.78 7.72 18.28
CA ASN A 110 10.74 8.83 18.33
C ASN A 110 12.07 8.47 17.65
N LYS A 111 11.99 7.83 16.48
CA LYS A 111 13.16 7.46 15.66
C LYS A 111 12.98 7.96 14.22
N PRO A 112 13.05 9.28 14.00
CA PRO A 112 12.90 9.87 12.66
C PRO A 112 13.91 9.26 11.68
N GLY A 113 13.45 8.86 10.50
CA GLY A 113 14.32 8.30 9.46
C GLY A 113 14.63 6.81 9.56
N ARG A 114 14.18 6.11 10.63
CA ARG A 114 14.51 4.68 10.84
C ARG A 114 14.01 3.76 9.73
N LEU A 115 12.87 4.08 9.12
CA LEU A 115 12.16 3.25 8.14
C LEU A 115 12.38 3.78 6.71
N GLN A 116 13.54 4.38 6.44
CA GLN A 116 13.90 4.93 5.12
C GLN A 116 13.80 3.91 3.98
N ASP A 117 14.11 2.63 4.22
CA ASP A 117 14.04 1.57 3.21
C ASP A 117 12.64 1.47 2.56
N PHE A 118 11.57 1.76 3.31
CA PHE A 118 10.21 1.79 2.77
C PHE A 118 10.01 2.93 1.76
N TYR A 119 10.52 4.12 2.06
CA TYR A 119 10.50 5.27 1.15
C TYR A 119 11.32 5.00 -0.10
N ASP A 120 12.54 4.49 0.06
CA ASP A 120 13.44 4.17 -1.06
C ASP A 120 12.81 3.13 -2.00
N SER A 121 12.07 2.16 -1.44
CA SER A 121 11.35 1.15 -2.21
C SER A 121 10.23 1.73 -3.10
N THR A 122 9.76 2.95 -2.83
CA THR A 122 8.67 3.60 -3.59
C THR A 122 9.14 4.62 -4.62
N ALA A 123 10.46 4.86 -4.71
CA ALA A 123 11.04 5.82 -5.64
C ALA A 123 10.58 5.58 -7.10
N GLY A 124 9.99 6.60 -7.70
CA GLY A 124 9.52 6.58 -9.09
C GLY A 124 8.27 5.74 -9.36
N LYS A 125 7.56 5.26 -8.33
CA LYS A 125 6.34 4.44 -8.49
C LYS A 125 5.02 5.23 -8.48
N PHE A 126 5.07 6.50 -8.07
CA PHE A 126 3.89 7.38 -8.02
C PHE A 126 3.76 8.22 -9.29
N HIS A 127 2.56 8.21 -9.88
CA HIS A 127 2.24 8.92 -11.13
C HIS A 127 0.85 9.58 -11.11
N HIS A 128 -0.08 9.10 -10.27
CA HIS A 128 -1.41 9.70 -10.15
C HIS A 128 -1.31 11.09 -9.49
N PRO A 129 -1.84 12.16 -10.11
CA PRO A 129 -1.61 13.54 -9.66
C PRO A 129 -1.91 13.79 -8.18
N GLU A 130 -3.08 13.35 -7.70
CA GLU A 130 -3.47 13.53 -6.28
C GLU A 130 -2.58 12.72 -5.32
N ILE A 131 -2.09 11.55 -5.74
CA ILE A 131 -1.23 10.71 -4.90
C ILE A 131 0.17 11.32 -4.86
N VAL A 132 0.68 11.79 -6.00
CA VAL A 132 1.96 12.50 -6.07
C VAL A 132 1.96 13.73 -5.16
N GLN A 133 0.86 14.50 -5.15
CA GLN A 133 0.72 15.64 -4.26
C GLN A 133 0.75 15.22 -2.78
N LEU A 134 -0.03 14.20 -2.41
CA LEU A 134 -0.07 13.70 -1.04
C LEU A 134 1.30 13.16 -0.57
N VAL A 135 1.98 12.40 -1.42
CA VAL A 135 3.32 11.85 -1.12
C VAL A 135 4.35 12.98 -0.98
N SER A 136 4.27 14.01 -1.83
CA SER A 136 5.18 15.16 -1.76
C SER A 136 5.04 15.91 -0.43
N GLU A 137 3.80 16.11 0.04
CA GLU A 137 3.54 16.74 1.35
C GLU A 137 4.07 15.86 2.49
N LEU A 138 3.73 14.56 2.47
CA LEU A 138 4.20 13.59 3.46
C LEU A 138 5.72 13.57 3.57
N GLU A 139 6.43 13.51 2.44
CA GLU A 139 7.89 13.52 2.43
C GLU A 139 8.45 14.85 2.93
N ALA A 140 7.83 15.99 2.61
CA ALA A 140 8.25 17.29 3.10
C ALA A 140 8.12 17.41 4.62
N GLU A 141 6.97 17.02 5.19
CA GLU A 141 6.72 16.99 6.63
C GLU A 141 7.72 16.06 7.34
N ARG A 142 7.86 14.83 6.84
CA ARG A 142 8.81 13.85 7.41
C ARG A 142 10.25 14.35 7.37
N ASN A 143 10.69 14.93 6.25
CA ASN A 143 12.05 15.43 6.10
C ASN A 143 12.33 16.61 7.04
N ALA A 144 11.34 17.46 7.30
CA ALA A 144 11.44 18.52 8.30
C ALA A 144 11.62 17.94 9.72
N ASN A 145 10.88 16.88 10.08
CA ASN A 145 11.01 16.20 11.37
C ASN A 145 12.39 15.55 11.54
N ILE A 146 12.92 14.89 10.49
CA ILE A 146 14.27 14.32 10.49
C ILE A 146 15.32 15.40 10.70
N ALA A 147 15.21 16.52 9.96
CA ALA A 147 16.15 17.64 10.08
C ALA A 147 16.12 18.26 11.49
N ALA A 148 14.93 18.43 12.07
CA ALA A 148 14.75 18.96 13.43
C ALA A 148 15.40 18.05 14.49
N ALA A 149 15.22 16.73 14.38
CA ALA A 149 15.83 15.77 15.31
C ALA A 149 17.36 15.73 15.19
N ALA A 150 17.90 15.82 13.97
CA ALA A 150 19.34 15.93 13.73
C ALA A 150 19.93 17.22 14.33
N ALA A 151 19.21 18.35 14.26
CA ALA A 151 19.65 19.61 14.87
C ALA A 151 19.66 19.55 16.42
N ALA A 152 18.65 18.92 17.03
CA ALA A 152 18.57 18.77 18.49
C ALA A 152 19.75 17.94 19.04
N THR A 153 20.06 16.81 18.40
CA THR A 153 21.19 15.94 18.79
C THR A 153 22.56 16.62 18.63
N ALA A 154 22.74 17.46 17.60
CA ALA A 154 23.96 18.24 17.43
C ALA A 154 24.13 19.35 18.48
N GLY A 155 23.03 19.94 18.96
CA GLY A 155 23.04 20.96 20.02
C GLY A 155 23.47 20.42 21.38
N GLU A 156 23.03 19.21 21.74
CA GLU A 156 23.41 18.55 23.00
C GLU A 156 24.88 18.10 23.03
N ALA A 157 25.48 17.80 21.88
CA ALA A 157 26.89 17.41 21.79
C ALA A 157 27.88 18.58 22.00
N HIS A 158 27.38 19.83 21.98
CA HIS A 158 28.18 21.05 22.11
C HIS A 158 27.94 21.83 23.41
N SER A 159 27.11 21.31 24.32
CA SER A 159 26.86 21.83 25.67
C SER A 159 27.51 20.96 26.75
#